data_AF-B9YEJ6-F1
#
_entry.id   AF-B9YEJ6-F1
#
_cell.length_a   1.000
_cell.length_b   1.000
_cell.length_c   1.000
_cell.angle_alpha   90.00
_cell.angle_beta   90.00
_cell.angle_gamma   90.00
#
_symmetry.space_group_name_H-M   'P 1'
#
loop_
_entity.id
_entity.type
_entity.pdbx_description
1 polymer ?
#
loop_
_entity_poly.entity_id
_entity_poly.type
_entity_poly.pdbx_seq_one_letter_code
_entity_poly.pdbx_strand_id
1 'polypeptide(L)'
;MINEKIYFDLEIQRNGNPEEQGIRIVFYLSRLLSGQRTKGKDYRELRPVRVIMITNFRFFDDPEVSSDVFYLVGEKTGRTLTKHIQVSIIELAGVERLQRIPVQDLTPLDRWRIVLKFAGDPDKAAWIQAIMAIDEGCRRAVEKMMEIPMSMIEYMWETKRLDREMMRNSEIREER
;
A
#
# COMPACT_ATOMS: atom_id res chain seq x y z
N MET A 1 -11.98 0.27 -7.92
CA MET A 1 -13.21 0.23 -7.08
C MET A 1 -13.23 -1.07 -6.29
N ILE A 2 -13.39 -1.02 -4.96
CA ILE A 2 -13.64 -2.22 -4.14
C ILE A 2 -15.14 -2.48 -4.15
N ASN A 3 -15.54 -3.70 -4.52
CA ASN A 3 -16.93 -4.16 -4.56
C ASN A 3 -17.86 -3.20 -5.32
N GLU A 4 -17.36 -2.54 -6.36
CA GLU A 4 -18.04 -1.53 -7.19
C GLU A 4 -18.60 -0.30 -6.45
N LYS A 5 -18.37 -0.20 -5.13
CA LYS A 5 -18.99 0.78 -4.25
C LYS A 5 -18.01 1.75 -3.62
N ILE A 6 -16.73 1.36 -3.51
CA ILE A 6 -15.72 2.15 -2.80
C ILE A 6 -14.61 2.51 -3.79
N TYR A 7 -14.34 3.80 -3.94
CA TYR A 7 -13.14 4.25 -4.65
C TYR A 7 -11.93 3.99 -3.77
N PHE A 8 -10.87 3.46 -4.34
CA PHE A 8 -9.64 3.27 -3.59
C PHE A 8 -8.43 3.63 -4.43
N ASP A 9 -7.37 4.01 -3.73
CA ASP A 9 -6.03 4.14 -4.27
C ASP A 9 -5.06 3.29 -3.45
N LEU A 10 -4.06 2.71 -4.10
CA LEU A 10 -3.06 1.83 -3.48
C LEU A 10 -1.67 2.38 -3.78
N GLU A 11 -0.97 2.78 -2.73
CA GLU A 11 0.37 3.33 -2.81
C GLU A 11 1.38 2.39 -2.15
N ILE A 12 2.49 2.10 -2.84
CA ILE A 12 3.56 1.25 -2.32
C ILE A 12 4.85 2.04 -2.29
N GLN A 13 5.42 2.23 -1.10
CA GLN A 13 6.59 3.06 -0.87
C GLN A 13 7.75 2.24 -0.32
N ARG A 14 8.87 2.20 -1.05
CA ARG A 14 10.07 1.48 -0.60
C ARG A 14 10.82 2.23 0.49
N ASN A 15 10.99 3.54 0.32
CA ASN A 15 11.66 4.45 1.24
C ASN A 15 10.83 5.72 1.37
N GLY A 16 10.95 6.44 2.49
CA GLY A 16 10.31 7.74 2.67
C GLY A 16 10.31 8.20 4.13
N ASN A 17 10.01 9.49 4.33
CA ASN A 17 9.73 10.07 5.63
C ASN A 17 8.23 9.90 5.96
N PRO A 18 7.85 9.33 7.13
CA PRO A 18 6.44 9.22 7.54
C PRO A 18 5.64 10.52 7.43
N GLU A 19 6.23 11.68 7.76
CA GLU A 19 5.57 12.98 7.70
C GLU A 19 5.18 13.36 6.25
N GLU A 20 6.14 13.31 5.33
CA GLU A 20 5.91 13.58 3.90
C GLU A 20 4.89 12.61 3.30
N GLN A 21 4.98 11.33 3.69
CA GLN A 21 4.06 10.30 3.21
C GLN A 21 2.63 10.52 3.75
N GLY A 22 2.50 11.00 4.99
CA GLY A 22 1.22 11.45 5.55
C GLY A 22 0.59 12.55 4.69
N ILE A 23 1.36 13.56 4.29
CA ILE A 23 0.88 14.65 3.42
C ILE A 23 0.45 14.11 2.05
N ARG A 24 1.25 13.22 1.45
CA ARG A 24 0.93 12.60 0.16
C ARG A 24 -0.37 11.79 0.19
N ILE A 25 -0.58 11.00 1.25
CA ILE A 25 -1.83 10.24 1.40
C ILE A 25 -3.03 11.18 1.44
N VAL A 26 -2.95 12.27 2.22
CA VAL A 26 -4.04 13.25 2.31
C VAL A 26 -4.32 13.90 0.95
N PHE A 27 -3.27 14.21 0.18
CA PHE A 27 -3.41 14.72 -1.18
C PHE A 27 -4.13 13.74 -2.11
N TYR A 28 -3.69 12.48 -2.19
CA TYR A 28 -4.33 11.46 -3.02
C TYR A 28 -5.77 11.19 -2.61
N LEU A 29 -6.02 11.12 -1.30
CA LEU A 29 -7.35 10.92 -0.76
C LEU A 29 -8.30 12.06 -1.16
N SER A 30 -7.83 13.30 -1.05
CA SER A 30 -8.60 14.50 -1.42
C SER A 30 -8.92 14.53 -2.91
N ARG A 31 -7.94 14.17 -3.75
CA ARG A 31 -8.12 14.03 -5.20
C ARG A 31 -9.08 12.89 -5.55
N LEU A 32 -9.03 11.76 -4.84
CA LEU A 32 -9.92 10.62 -5.07
C LEU A 32 -11.38 10.95 -4.70
N LEU A 33 -11.59 11.71 -3.61
CA LEU A 33 -12.91 12.15 -3.19
C LEU A 33 -13.50 13.19 -4.14
N SER A 34 -12.73 14.24 -4.45
CA SER A 34 -13.19 15.34 -5.31
C SER A 34 -13.29 14.94 -6.78
N GLY A 35 -12.50 13.95 -7.23
CA GLY A 35 -12.51 13.45 -8.60
C GLY A 35 -13.76 12.64 -8.99
N GLN A 36 -14.65 12.35 -8.03
CA GLN A 36 -15.92 11.71 -8.33
C GLN A 36 -16.82 12.63 -9.16
N ARG A 37 -17.58 12.05 -10.11
CA ARG A 37 -18.52 12.81 -10.94
C ARG A 37 -19.74 13.25 -10.12
N THR A 38 -19.62 14.39 -9.46
CA THR A 38 -20.61 14.95 -8.52
C THR A 38 -21.30 16.22 -9.00
N LYS A 39 -20.89 16.78 -10.15
CA LYS A 39 -21.51 18.01 -10.68
C LYS A 39 -23.02 17.79 -10.89
N GLY A 40 -23.83 18.58 -10.17
CA GLY A 40 -25.29 18.51 -10.21
C GLY A 40 -25.92 17.34 -9.45
N LYS A 41 -25.15 16.60 -8.63
CA LYS A 41 -25.62 15.46 -7.83
C LYS A 41 -25.64 15.78 -6.34
N ASP A 42 -26.44 15.03 -5.59
CA ASP A 42 -26.52 15.15 -4.14
C ASP A 42 -25.25 14.59 -3.47
N TYR A 43 -24.76 15.22 -2.40
CA TYR A 43 -23.58 14.72 -1.66
C TYR A 43 -23.81 13.35 -1.02
N ARG A 44 -25.05 12.91 -0.82
CA ARG A 44 -25.40 11.54 -0.41
C ARG A 44 -25.05 10.50 -1.47
N GLU A 45 -24.85 10.90 -2.72
CA GLU A 45 -24.41 10.04 -3.82
C GLU A 45 -22.88 9.89 -3.89
N LEU A 46 -22.12 10.65 -3.08
CA LEU A 46 -20.69 10.42 -2.95
C LEU A 46 -20.44 8.99 -2.49
N ARG A 47 -19.49 8.33 -3.13
CA ARG A 47 -19.05 7.01 -2.75
C ARG A 47 -17.90 7.11 -1.75
N PRO A 48 -17.82 6.21 -0.76
CA PRO A 48 -16.70 6.18 0.16
C PRO A 48 -15.37 6.04 -0.59
N VAL A 49 -14.34 6.70 -0.06
CA VAL A 49 -12.98 6.65 -0.59
C VAL A 49 -12.02 6.04 0.42
N ARG A 50 -11.02 5.33 -0.10
CA ARG A 50 -9.98 4.67 0.68
C ARG A 50 -8.61 4.94 0.07
N VAL A 51 -7.61 5.17 0.89
CA VAL A 51 -6.22 5.09 0.45
C VAL A 51 -5.53 4.03 1.29
N ILE A 52 -4.91 3.07 0.63
CA ILE A 52 -4.12 2.04 1.28
C ILE A 52 -2.66 2.35 0.95
N MET A 53 -1.85 2.56 1.98
CA MET A 53 -0.41 2.74 1.83
C MET A 53 0.32 1.52 2.40
N ILE A 54 1.20 0.96 1.59
CA ILE A 54 2.09 -0.12 1.97
C ILE A 54 3.51 0.44 2.01
N THR A 55 4.19 0.39 3.15
CA THR A 55 5.54 0.93 3.32
C THR A 55 6.55 -0.20 3.52
N ASN A 56 7.78 -0.06 3.03
CA ASN A 56 8.88 -0.97 3.37
C ASN A 56 9.83 -0.36 4.43
N PHE A 57 9.37 0.67 5.12
CA PHE A 57 10.02 1.34 6.24
C PHE A 57 8.99 1.49 7.38
N ARG A 58 9.47 1.77 8.60
CA ARG A 58 8.60 2.04 9.75
C ARG A 58 7.93 3.39 9.58
N PHE A 59 6.61 3.38 9.58
CA PHE A 59 5.74 4.54 9.60
C PHE A 59 5.34 4.89 11.04
N PHE A 60 5.14 3.88 11.89
CA PHE A 60 4.80 4.01 13.29
C PHE A 60 6.05 3.94 14.17
N ASP A 61 6.05 4.74 15.24
CA ASP A 61 7.12 4.73 16.23
C ASP A 61 7.03 3.51 17.16
N ASP A 62 5.81 3.01 17.40
CA ASP A 62 5.56 1.82 18.20
C ASP A 62 5.91 0.54 17.41
N PRO A 63 6.88 -0.27 17.86
CA PRO A 63 7.29 -1.49 17.15
C PRO A 63 6.21 -2.59 17.11
N GLU A 64 5.23 -2.56 18.00
CA GLU A 64 4.12 -3.51 18.04
C GLU A 64 3.02 -3.12 17.04
N VAL A 65 2.89 -1.82 16.75
CA VAL A 65 1.99 -1.31 15.72
C VAL A 65 2.70 -1.36 14.38
N SER A 66 2.11 -2.09 13.45
CA SER A 66 2.71 -2.25 12.12
C SER A 66 1.65 -2.11 11.02
N SER A 67 0.39 -1.96 11.39
CA SER A 67 -0.67 -1.56 10.48
C SER A 67 -1.76 -0.88 11.29
N ASP A 68 -2.39 0.15 10.73
CA ASP A 68 -3.54 0.79 11.36
C ASP A 68 -4.49 1.39 10.31
N VAL A 69 -5.72 1.66 10.75
CA VAL A 69 -6.81 2.19 9.94
C VAL A 69 -7.27 3.52 10.54
N PHE A 70 -7.02 4.59 9.80
CA PHE A 70 -7.33 5.96 10.21
C PHE A 70 -8.65 6.44 9.64
N TYR A 71 -9.36 7.22 10.45
CA TYR A 71 -10.56 7.97 10.08
C TYR A 71 -10.43 9.42 10.54
N LEU A 72 -11.30 10.30 10.04
CA LEU A 72 -11.44 11.65 10.59
C LEU A 72 -12.14 11.58 11.95
N VAL A 73 -11.44 12.02 12.99
CA VAL A 73 -11.90 11.99 14.39
C VAL A 73 -11.85 13.39 14.99
N GLY A 74 -12.79 13.68 15.90
CA GLY A 74 -12.77 14.93 16.65
C GLY A 74 -11.70 14.90 17.74
N GLU A 75 -10.75 15.84 17.68
CA GLU A 75 -9.60 15.93 18.60
C GLU A 75 -9.97 15.78 20.08
N LYS A 76 -11.04 16.45 20.54
CA LYS A 76 -11.45 16.43 21.95
C LYS A 76 -12.20 15.16 22.37
N THR A 77 -12.86 14.48 21.44
CA THR A 77 -13.84 13.42 21.79
C THR A 77 -13.47 12.04 21.26
N GLY A 78 -12.52 11.96 20.33
CA GLY A 78 -12.22 10.75 19.58
C GLY A 78 -13.36 10.28 18.67
N ARG A 79 -14.49 11.00 18.60
CA ARG A 79 -15.64 10.58 17.81
C ARG A 79 -15.30 10.63 16.32
N THR A 80 -15.48 9.50 15.64
CA THR A 80 -15.41 9.43 14.18
C THR A 80 -16.49 10.31 13.56
N LEU A 81 -16.09 11.28 12.73
CA LEU A 81 -17.01 12.17 12.04
C LEU A 81 -17.85 11.41 11.00
N THR A 82 -17.19 10.58 10.19
CA THR A 82 -17.80 9.71 9.21
C THR A 82 -16.84 8.60 8.81
N LYS A 83 -17.38 7.47 8.34
CA LYS A 83 -16.59 6.38 7.73
C LYS A 83 -16.45 6.54 6.21
N HIS A 84 -16.86 7.69 5.65
CA HIS A 84 -16.80 7.93 4.20
C HIS A 84 -15.37 8.04 3.68
N ILE A 85 -14.44 8.43 4.54
CA ILE A 85 -13.01 8.54 4.28
C ILE A 85 -12.29 7.57 5.22
N GLN A 86 -11.32 6.82 4.71
CA GLN A 86 -10.43 6.01 5.53
C GLN A 86 -9.07 5.90 4.86
N VAL A 87 -8.03 5.87 5.68
CA VAL A 87 -6.68 5.53 5.29
C VAL A 87 -6.30 4.22 5.97
N SER A 88 -5.60 3.34 5.28
CA SER A 88 -4.97 2.16 5.88
C SER A 88 -3.49 2.22 5.60
N ILE A 89 -2.67 2.07 6.63
CA ILE A 89 -1.22 2.01 6.49
C ILE A 89 -0.78 0.62 6.92
N ILE A 90 0.05 -0.03 6.11
CA ILE A 90 0.53 -1.40 6.32
C ILE A 90 2.05 -1.39 6.12
N GLU A 91 2.80 -1.69 7.16
CA GLU A 91 4.25 -1.77 7.07
C GLU A 91 4.71 -3.16 6.59
N LEU A 92 5.79 -3.21 5.83
CA LEU A 92 6.51 -4.43 5.49
C LEU A 92 7.89 -4.48 6.17
N ALA A 93 8.24 -3.42 6.90
CA ALA A 93 9.44 -3.39 7.73
C ALA A 93 9.29 -4.36 8.91
N GLY A 94 10.31 -5.20 9.13
CA GLY A 94 10.35 -6.13 10.26
C GLY A 94 9.44 -7.37 10.12
N VAL A 95 8.85 -7.62 8.94
CA VAL A 95 8.02 -8.80 8.65
C VAL A 95 8.77 -10.11 8.89
N GLU A 96 10.11 -10.10 8.84
CA GLU A 96 10.98 -11.24 9.15
C GLU A 96 10.68 -11.84 10.54
N ARG A 97 10.23 -11.02 11.51
CA ARG A 97 9.88 -11.49 12.85
C ARG A 97 8.74 -12.51 12.87
N LEU A 98 7.86 -12.47 11.86
CA LEU A 98 6.72 -13.36 11.72
C LEU A 98 7.13 -14.80 11.39
N GLN A 99 8.38 -15.02 10.96
CA GLN A 99 8.89 -16.37 10.68
C GLN A 99 8.92 -17.27 11.94
N ARG A 100 8.86 -16.65 13.13
CA ARG A 100 8.77 -17.35 14.43
C ARG A 100 7.37 -17.90 14.71
N ILE A 101 6.36 -17.47 13.95
CA ILE A 101 4.97 -17.85 14.13
C ILE A 101 4.62 -18.93 13.09
N PRO A 102 4.01 -20.06 13.50
CA PRO A 102 3.55 -21.06 12.55
C PRO A 102 2.56 -20.48 11.54
N VAL A 103 2.63 -20.93 10.29
CA VAL A 103 1.86 -20.33 9.18
C VAL A 103 0.34 -20.43 9.42
N GLN A 104 -0.12 -21.48 10.09
CA GLN A 104 -1.52 -21.65 10.48
C GLN A 104 -2.02 -20.59 11.48
N ASP A 105 -1.12 -20.03 12.29
CA ASP A 105 -1.45 -19.05 13.35
C ASP A 105 -1.28 -17.61 12.86
N LEU A 106 -0.77 -17.40 11.63
CA LEU A 106 -0.67 -16.08 11.02
C LEU A 106 -2.05 -15.53 10.67
N THR A 107 -2.26 -14.25 10.96
CA THR A 107 -3.46 -13.55 10.49
C THR A 107 -3.45 -13.45 8.96
N PRO A 108 -4.62 -13.24 8.31
CA PRO A 108 -4.66 -13.01 6.87
C PRO A 108 -3.76 -11.83 6.43
N LEU A 109 -3.71 -10.76 7.22
CA LEU A 109 -2.86 -9.60 6.92
C LEU A 109 -1.37 -9.96 7.02
N ASP A 110 -0.96 -10.75 8.00
CA ASP A 110 0.43 -11.22 8.12
C ASP A 110 0.87 -12.00 6.89
N ARG A 111 0.03 -12.91 6.39
CA ARG A 111 0.30 -13.68 5.18
C ARG A 111 0.49 -12.77 3.97
N TRP A 112 -0.39 -11.77 3.80
CA TRP A 112 -0.24 -10.78 2.74
C TRP A 112 1.05 -9.98 2.87
N ARG A 113 1.46 -9.58 4.07
CA ARG A 113 2.70 -8.82 4.28
C ARG A 113 3.93 -9.63 3.93
N ILE A 114 3.95 -10.91 4.31
CA ILE A 114 5.01 -11.85 3.95
C ILE A 114 5.09 -12.01 2.43
N VAL A 115 3.95 -12.25 1.78
CA VAL A 115 3.89 -12.39 0.31
C VAL A 115 4.34 -11.12 -0.41
N LEU A 116 3.83 -9.95 -0.01
CA LEU A 116 4.20 -8.67 -0.62
C LEU A 116 5.67 -8.32 -0.45
N LYS A 117 6.30 -8.78 0.64
CA LYS A 117 7.71 -8.54 0.94
C LYS A 117 8.64 -9.52 0.23
N PHE A 118 8.29 -10.81 0.20
CA PHE A 118 9.22 -11.90 -0.12
C PHE A 118 8.81 -12.78 -1.30
N ALA A 119 7.68 -12.53 -1.97
CA ALA A 119 7.36 -13.29 -3.19
C ALA A 119 8.48 -13.12 -4.24
N GLY A 120 8.99 -14.24 -4.75
CA GLY A 120 10.12 -14.29 -5.68
C GLY A 120 11.50 -14.36 -5.01
N ASP A 121 11.59 -14.29 -3.68
CA ASP A 121 12.84 -14.49 -2.94
C ASP A 121 13.15 -16.01 -2.80
N PRO A 122 14.26 -16.52 -3.36
CA PRO A 122 14.63 -17.92 -3.26
C PRO A 122 14.82 -18.40 -1.82
N ASP A 123 15.34 -17.55 -0.93
CA ASP A 123 15.62 -17.90 0.47
C ASP A 123 14.33 -18.01 1.30
N LYS A 124 13.24 -17.43 0.80
CA LYS A 124 11.91 -17.46 1.44
C LYS A 124 10.92 -18.36 0.71
N ALA A 125 11.34 -19.06 -0.35
CA ALA A 125 10.46 -19.85 -1.20
C ALA A 125 9.62 -20.87 -0.42
N ALA A 126 10.23 -21.63 0.51
CA ALA A 126 9.50 -22.60 1.33
C ALA A 126 8.41 -21.95 2.21
N TRP A 127 8.67 -20.75 2.73
CA TRP A 127 7.71 -20.02 3.55
C TRP A 127 6.53 -19.51 2.71
N ILE A 128 6.82 -18.99 1.52
CA ILE A 128 5.80 -18.59 0.55
C ILE A 128 4.94 -19.78 0.12
N GLN A 129 5.54 -20.93 -0.19
CA GLN A 129 4.80 -22.14 -0.55
C GLN A 129 3.86 -22.61 0.57
N ALA A 130 4.31 -22.55 1.83
CA ALA A 130 3.45 -22.88 2.98
C ALA A 130 2.24 -21.94 3.08
N ILE A 131 2.41 -20.63 2.82
CA ILE A 131 1.31 -19.67 2.79
C ILE A 131 0.36 -19.95 1.62
N MET A 132 0.90 -20.20 0.43
CA MET A 132 0.10 -20.52 -0.77
C MET A 132 -0.79 -21.76 -0.58
N ALA A 133 -0.35 -22.73 0.23
CA ALA A 133 -1.12 -23.94 0.53
C ALA A 133 -2.37 -23.68 1.38
N ILE A 134 -2.39 -22.61 2.19
CA ILE A 134 -3.50 -22.31 3.12
C ILE A 134 -4.30 -21.06 2.76
N ASP A 135 -3.75 -20.19 1.90
CA ASP A 135 -4.38 -18.92 1.52
C ASP A 135 -4.48 -18.79 0.00
N GLU A 136 -5.68 -19.07 -0.52
CA GLU A 136 -5.95 -19.03 -1.95
C GLU A 136 -5.74 -17.63 -2.55
N GLY A 137 -6.03 -16.57 -1.78
CA GLY A 137 -5.83 -15.19 -2.21
C GLY A 137 -4.35 -14.91 -2.48
N CYS A 138 -3.50 -15.24 -1.51
CA CYS A 138 -2.06 -15.14 -1.65
C CYS A 138 -1.52 -16.04 -2.77
N ARG A 139 -2.01 -17.28 -2.89
CA ARG A 139 -1.60 -18.22 -3.95
C ARG A 139 -1.80 -17.62 -5.35
N ARG A 140 -3.00 -17.12 -5.64
CA ARG A 140 -3.30 -16.51 -6.94
C ARG A 140 -2.45 -15.28 -7.20
N ALA A 141 -2.17 -14.47 -6.18
CA ALA A 141 -1.30 -13.30 -6.33
C ALA A 141 0.14 -13.69 -6.67
N VAL A 142 0.70 -14.69 -5.99
CA VAL A 142 2.06 -15.20 -6.28
C VAL A 142 2.13 -15.80 -7.68
N GLU A 143 1.18 -16.67 -8.05
CA GLU A 143 1.11 -17.25 -9.41
C GLU A 143 1.07 -16.15 -10.47
N LYS A 144 0.22 -15.12 -10.29
CA LYS A 144 0.11 -14.01 -11.21
C LYS A 144 1.39 -13.18 -11.30
N MET A 145 2.12 -13.02 -10.21
CA MET A 145 3.41 -12.33 -10.19
C MET A 145 4.48 -13.11 -10.98
N MET A 146 4.47 -14.44 -10.88
CA MET A 146 5.43 -15.30 -11.60
C MET A 146 5.15 -15.38 -13.11
N GLU A 147 3.94 -15.04 -13.55
CA GLU A 147 3.62 -14.88 -14.98
C GLU A 147 4.29 -13.66 -15.62
N ILE A 148 4.75 -12.69 -14.82
CA ILE A 148 5.40 -11.47 -15.33
C ILE A 148 6.80 -11.84 -15.83
N PRO A 149 7.10 -11.73 -17.13
CA PRO A 149 8.40 -12.12 -17.67
C PRO A 149 9.51 -11.21 -17.12
N MET A 150 10.71 -11.79 -16.91
CA MET A 150 11.87 -11.02 -16.43
C MET A 150 12.19 -9.82 -17.34
N SER A 151 12.06 -9.99 -18.66
CA SER A 151 12.26 -8.91 -19.63
C SER A 151 11.30 -7.73 -19.43
N MET A 152 10.07 -7.98 -18.99
CA MET A 152 9.12 -6.91 -18.66
C MET A 152 9.52 -6.20 -17.36
N ILE A 153 10.03 -6.94 -16.37
CA ILE A 153 10.55 -6.37 -15.12
C ILE A 153 11.76 -5.48 -15.39
N GLU A 154 12.72 -5.96 -16.18
CA GLU A 154 13.91 -5.21 -16.60
C GLU A 154 13.53 -3.93 -17.34
N TYR A 155 12.61 -4.02 -18.30
CA TYR A 155 12.08 -2.85 -19.01
C TYR A 155 11.47 -1.81 -18.08
N MET A 156 10.68 -2.24 -17.09
CA MET A 156 10.09 -1.35 -16.09
C MET A 156 11.15 -0.68 -15.21
N TRP A 157 12.23 -1.40 -14.86
CA TRP A 157 13.34 -0.83 -14.09
C TRP A 157 14.12 0.20 -14.89
N GLU A 158 14.40 -0.06 -16.16
CA GLU A 158 15.07 0.89 -17.05
C GLU A 158 14.24 2.15 -17.25
N THR A 159 12.95 2.01 -17.49
CA THR A 159 12.06 3.17 -17.65
C THR A 159 12.04 4.03 -16.39
N LYS A 160 11.90 3.42 -15.20
CA LYS A 160 11.98 4.15 -13.92
C LYS A 160 13.35 4.77 -13.65
N ARG A 161 14.44 4.18 -14.15
CA ARG A 161 15.79 4.76 -14.06
C ARG A 161 15.88 6.01 -14.92
N LEU A 162 15.46 5.92 -16.17
CA LEU A 162 15.45 7.03 -17.13
C LEU A 162 14.56 8.18 -16.65
N ASP A 163 13.36 7.91 -16.14
CA ASP A 163 12.47 8.95 -15.60
C ASP A 163 13.12 9.73 -14.45
N ARG A 164 13.82 9.03 -13.55
CA ARG A 164 14.55 9.67 -12.44
C ARG A 164 15.74 10.51 -12.93
N GLU A 165 16.46 10.03 -13.95
CA GLU A 165 17.54 10.78 -14.58
C GLU A 165 17.01 12.04 -15.27
N MET A 166 15.87 11.96 -15.96
CA MET A 166 15.22 13.12 -16.58
C MET A 166 14.80 14.16 -15.55
N MET A 167 14.13 13.75 -14.45
CA MET A 167 13.71 14.65 -13.37
C MET A 167 14.90 15.37 -12.74
N ARG A 168 15.98 14.63 -12.46
CA ARG A 168 17.22 15.22 -11.91
C ARG A 168 17.87 16.21 -12.87
N ASN A 169 17.86 15.90 -14.18
CA ASN A 169 18.41 16.78 -15.19
C ASN A 169 17.55 18.04 -15.43
N SER A 170 16.22 17.97 -15.22
CA SER A 170 15.37 19.16 -15.26
C SER A 170 15.58 20.09 -14.06
N GLU A 171 15.74 19.54 -12.86
CA GLU A 171 16.02 20.31 -11.64
C GLU A 171 17.35 21.08 -11.77
N ILE A 172 18.42 20.42 -12.27
CA ILE A 172 19.72 21.06 -12.52
C ILE A 172 19.64 22.18 -13.58
N ARG A 173 18.69 22.10 -14.52
CA ARG A 173 18.50 23.13 -15.54
C ARG A 173 17.73 24.34 -15.02
N GLU A 174 16.88 24.18 -14.02
CA GLU A 174 16.14 25.29 -13.39
C GLU A 174 17.00 26.08 -12.39
N GLU A 175 18.08 25.49 -11.88
CA GLU A 175 19.05 26.14 -10.97
C GLU A 175 20.17 26.94 -11.68
N ARG A 176 20.17 27.01 -13.02
CA ARG A 176 21.14 27.76 -13.85
C ARG A 176 20.50 28.96 -14.54
#